data_AF-A0A7V7QIX1-F1
#
_entry.id   AF-A0A7V7QIX1-F1
#
_cell.length_a   1.000
_cell.length_b   1.000
_cell.length_c   1.000
_cell.angle_alpha   90.00
_cell.angle_beta   90.00
_cell.angle_gamma   90.00
#
_symmetry.space_group_name_H-M   'P 1'
#
loop_
_entity.id
_entity.type
_entity.pdbx_description
1 polymer ?
#
loop_
_entity_poly.entity_id
_entity_poly.type
_entity_poly.pdbx_seq_one_letter_code
_entity_poly.pdbx_strand_id
1 'polypeptide(L)'
;MAGIKKTYTPEFKKKVVRLVLEEGRQMKSVNQEYNLGEGSLRKWIREYSEECESNPELNNEKDLMAENLRLRKELAESKKENDFLKKAAGILRKGTRLEQYHFIDFYHENYGVRWLLSRFNIKPNAYYNYKKHRKADYYKKKEEIKATIEEIYHEYAGRPGYRMMRIFLNRKSISLSNPTVHKYMNELGLRSIVVPKKPKYKKGDCYKKFDNLLNQNFKVDEPNKIWCTDFTYMWREDGAKRYNCTIIDLYDRSPVATLNSNRINAELAIETLTYALNHNTVKKGLILHSDQGSQFTSRAFTEFCSLQNITQSMSKAGCPYDNAPMESFYGTFKADFANHHSFETDEALNEATYDYIFVYYNHVRPHSSNGYLTPFEKRFSYR
;
A
#
# COMPACT_ATOMS: atom_id res chain seq x y z
N MET A 1 47.58 22.27 68.85
CA MET A 1 48.65 21.50 68.16
C MET A 1 48.88 22.17 66.82
N ALA A 2 50.05 22.78 66.63
CA ALA A 2 50.39 23.45 65.37
C ALA A 2 50.33 22.43 64.22
N GLY A 3 49.44 22.66 63.25
CA GLY A 3 49.31 21.80 62.08
C GLY A 3 50.64 21.77 61.34
N ILE A 4 51.26 20.59 61.27
CA ILE A 4 52.47 20.36 60.50
C ILE A 4 52.20 20.85 59.08
N LYS A 5 52.84 21.96 58.69
CA LYS A 5 52.73 22.51 57.35
C LYS A 5 53.38 21.49 56.42
N LYS A 6 52.56 20.66 55.75
CA LYS A 6 53.06 19.70 54.76
C LYS A 6 53.80 20.48 53.68
N THR A 7 55.12 20.41 53.70
CA THR A 7 55.99 20.98 52.68
C THR A 7 56.15 19.96 51.57
N TYR A 8 55.65 20.32 50.38
CA TYR A 8 55.76 19.50 49.18
C TYR A 8 56.94 19.97 48.35
N THR A 9 57.76 19.02 47.87
CA THR A 9 58.89 19.33 47.01
C THR A 9 58.42 19.92 45.67
N PRO A 10 59.22 20.79 45.02
CA PRO A 10 58.89 21.34 43.68
C PRO A 10 58.62 20.23 42.65
N GLU A 11 59.41 19.15 42.68
CA GLU A 11 59.22 17.97 41.83
C GLU A 11 57.87 17.29 42.05
N PHE A 12 57.43 17.16 43.30
CA PHE A 12 56.12 16.60 43.63
C PHE A 12 54.99 17.49 43.10
N LYS A 13 55.08 18.81 43.28
CA LYS A 13 54.08 19.74 42.74
C LYS A 13 53.98 19.64 41.22
N LYS A 14 55.13 19.63 40.52
CA LYS A 14 55.20 19.49 39.06
C LYS A 14 54.58 18.17 38.58
N LYS A 15 54.86 17.06 39.28
CA LYS A 15 54.27 15.74 39.01
C LYS A 15 52.74 15.76 39.14
N VAL A 16 52.19 16.34 40.21
CA VAL A 16 50.74 16.38 40.43
C VAL A 16 50.03 17.30 39.42
N VAL A 17 50.65 18.43 39.04
CA VAL A 17 50.13 19.32 37.98
C VAL A 17 50.08 18.57 36.63
N ARG A 18 51.11 17.78 36.31
CA ARG A 18 51.17 16.94 35.10
C ARG A 18 50.02 15.94 35.02
N LEU A 19 49.63 15.30 36.13
CA LEU A 19 48.49 14.37 36.16
C LEU A 19 47.15 15.05 35.77
N VAL A 20 47.01 16.35 36.01
CA VAL A 20 45.80 17.10 35.64
C VAL A 20 45.89 17.65 34.23
N LEU A 21 47.01 18.28 33.87
CA LEU A 21 47.17 18.97 32.59
C LEU A 21 47.50 18.03 31.43
N GLU A 22 48.29 16.97 31.66
CA GLU A 22 48.70 16.01 30.62
C GLU A 22 47.77 14.79 30.58
N GLU A 23 47.42 14.23 31.73
CA GLU A 23 46.58 13.02 31.79
C GLU A 23 45.08 13.33 31.90
N GLY A 24 44.70 14.58 32.18
CA GLY A 24 43.30 15.01 32.20
C GLY A 24 42.50 14.52 33.41
N ARG A 25 43.17 14.11 34.50
CA ARG A 25 42.51 13.58 35.69
C ARG A 25 41.70 14.66 36.39
N GLN A 26 40.53 14.30 36.90
CA GLN A 26 39.70 15.24 37.65
C GLN A 26 40.41 15.68 38.94
N MET A 27 40.50 16.99 39.16
CA MET A 27 41.18 17.57 40.34
C MET A 27 40.68 16.97 41.66
N LYS A 28 39.38 16.63 41.76
CA LYS A 28 38.80 16.00 42.94
C LYS A 28 39.39 14.61 43.22
N SER A 29 39.57 13.79 42.16
CA SER A 29 40.18 12.45 42.27
C SER A 29 41.65 12.55 42.65
N VAL A 30 42.38 13.50 42.05
CA VAL A 30 43.81 13.72 42.35
C VAL A 30 44.00 14.23 43.79
N ASN A 31 43.15 15.15 44.25
CA ASN A 31 43.18 15.63 45.64
C ASN A 31 42.93 14.50 46.65
N GLN A 32 41.99 13.60 46.35
CA GLN A 32 41.69 12.44 47.21
C GLN A 32 42.83 11.43 47.24
N GLU A 33 43.42 11.08 46.09
CA GLU A 33 44.50 10.10 45.99
C GLU A 33 45.78 10.55 46.71
N TYR A 34 46.15 11.83 46.56
CA TYR A 34 47.36 12.40 47.16
C TYR A 34 47.11 13.09 48.51
N ASN A 35 45.89 12.99 49.04
CA ASN A 35 45.46 13.59 50.31
C ASN A 35 45.85 15.09 50.43
N LEU A 36 45.52 15.84 49.37
CA LEU A 36 45.80 17.27 49.20
C LEU A 36 44.59 18.10 49.65
N GLY A 37 44.85 19.28 50.23
CA GLY A 37 43.79 20.25 50.53
C GLY A 37 43.11 20.77 49.25
N GLU A 38 41.80 21.04 49.30
CA GLU A 38 40.98 21.36 48.12
C GLU A 38 41.48 22.56 47.28
N GLY A 39 42.20 23.49 47.90
CA GLY A 39 42.81 24.66 47.24
C GLY A 39 44.25 24.48 46.78
N SER A 40 44.98 23.47 47.26
CA SER A 40 46.41 23.31 47.01
C SER A 40 46.71 23.03 45.54
N LEU A 41 45.97 22.13 44.91
CA LEU A 41 46.16 21.76 43.51
C LEU A 41 45.79 22.89 42.54
N ARG A 42 44.71 23.64 42.82
CA ARG A 42 44.35 24.82 42.01
C ARG A 42 45.43 25.89 42.09
N LYS A 43 45.97 26.11 43.30
CA LYS A 43 47.07 27.06 43.52
C LYS A 43 48.32 26.65 42.74
N TRP A 44 48.70 25.38 42.77
CA TRP A 44 49.88 24.89 42.02
C TRP A 44 49.71 24.96 40.50
N ILE A 45 48.51 24.72 39.98
CA ILE A 45 48.22 24.87 38.55
C ILE A 45 48.32 26.34 38.13
N ARG A 46 47.85 27.27 38.99
CA ARG A 46 47.96 28.71 38.73
C ARG A 46 49.41 29.18 38.79
N GLU A 47 50.15 28.81 39.83
CA GLU A 47 51.59 29.11 39.97
C GLU A 47 52.37 28.58 38.76
N TYR A 48 52.09 27.34 38.32
CA TYR A 48 52.70 26.77 37.12
C TYR A 48 52.35 27.55 35.84
N SER A 49 51.10 28.00 35.69
CA SER A 49 50.69 28.82 34.54
C SER A 49 51.39 30.19 34.52
N GLU A 50 51.54 30.83 35.68
CA GLU A 50 52.24 32.11 35.83
C GLU A 50 53.76 31.96 35.54
N GLU A 51 54.38 30.86 35.99
CA GLU A 51 55.78 30.54 35.68
C GLU A 51 56.01 30.28 34.18
N CYS A 52 55.07 29.61 33.50
CA CYS A 52 55.12 29.39 32.05
C CYS A 52 55.07 30.69 31.23
N GLU A 53 54.38 31.73 31.69
CA GLU A 53 54.32 33.02 30.97
C GLU A 53 55.67 33.76 30.99
N SER A 54 56.51 33.49 31.98
CA SER A 54 57.83 34.12 32.14
C SER A 54 58.99 33.34 31.52
N ASN A 55 58.82 32.04 31.28
CA ASN A 55 59.89 31.14 30.81
C ASN A 55 59.49 30.40 29.52
N PRO A 56 60.16 30.68 28.38
CA PRO A 56 59.86 30.05 27.08
C PRO A 56 59.91 28.50 27.08
N GLU A 57 60.80 27.90 27.87
CA GLU A 57 60.93 26.43 27.94
C GLU A 57 59.74 25.79 28.67
N LEU A 58 59.29 26.41 29.76
CA LEU A 58 58.12 25.95 30.52
C LEU A 58 56.82 26.18 29.73
N ASN A 59 56.75 27.23 28.91
CA ASN A 59 55.61 27.45 28.03
C ASN A 59 55.47 26.34 26.98
N ASN A 60 56.58 25.95 26.35
CA ASN A 60 56.61 24.81 25.42
C ASN A 60 56.23 23.49 26.13
N GLU A 61 56.68 23.28 27.37
CA GLU A 61 56.29 22.12 28.18
C GLU A 61 54.76 22.08 28.45
N LYS A 62 54.14 23.23 28.75
CA LYS A 62 52.70 23.36 28.94
C LYS A 62 51.91 23.07 27.65
N ASP A 63 52.38 23.57 26.52
CA ASP A 63 51.77 23.30 25.21
C ASP A 63 51.87 21.81 24.86
N LEU A 64 53.02 21.17 25.12
CA LEU A 64 53.20 19.73 24.97
C LEU A 64 52.26 18.94 25.90
N MET A 65 52.01 19.38 27.13
CA MET A 65 51.06 18.72 28.03
C MET A 65 49.62 18.83 27.49
N ALA A 66 49.22 20.00 26.98
CA ALA A 66 47.91 20.21 26.37
C ALA A 66 47.71 19.34 25.12
N GLU A 67 48.75 19.22 24.29
CA GLU A 67 48.75 18.36 23.11
C GLU A 67 48.66 16.87 23.49
N ASN A 68 49.44 16.43 24.48
CA ASN A 68 49.35 15.06 25.00
C ASN A 68 47.95 14.74 25.56
N LEU A 69 47.31 15.69 26.23
CA LEU A 69 45.93 15.53 26.68
C LEU A 69 44.96 15.40 25.50
N ARG A 70 45.14 16.20 24.45
CA ARG A 70 44.34 16.10 23.21
C ARG A 70 44.51 14.72 22.57
N LEU A 71 45.75 14.29 22.34
CA LEU A 71 46.08 12.99 21.75
C LEU A 71 45.53 11.82 22.58
N ARG A 72 45.62 11.89 23.92
CA ARG A 72 45.03 10.88 24.80
C ARG A 72 43.51 10.80 24.68
N LYS A 73 42.83 11.95 24.58
CA LYS A 73 41.37 12.00 24.35
C LYS A 73 41.00 11.43 22.98
N GLU A 74 41.73 11.81 21.93
CA GLU A 74 41.52 11.28 20.57
C GLU A 74 41.76 9.77 20.50
N LEU A 75 42.79 9.26 21.18
CA LEU A 75 43.08 7.85 21.26
C LEU A 75 42.00 7.08 22.03
N ALA A 76 41.50 7.65 23.13
CA ALA A 76 40.40 7.07 23.88
C ALA A 76 39.10 7.02 23.05
N GLU A 77 38.76 8.10 22.35
CA GLU A 77 37.62 8.16 21.44
C GLU A 77 37.78 7.18 20.26
N SER A 78 38.98 7.10 19.67
CA SER A 78 39.28 6.17 18.57
C SER A 78 39.21 4.70 19.01
N LYS A 79 39.66 4.38 20.22
CA LYS A 79 39.52 3.03 20.79
C LYS A 79 38.06 2.69 21.03
N LYS A 80 37.29 3.63 21.57
CA LYS A 80 35.86 3.51 21.80
C LYS A 80 35.09 3.31 20.49
N GLU A 81 35.44 4.08 19.45
CA GLU A 81 34.85 3.97 18.12
C GLU A 81 35.19 2.63 17.45
N ASN A 82 36.42 2.15 17.56
CA ASN A 82 36.80 0.82 17.06
C ASN A 82 36.02 -0.31 17.74
N ASP A 83 35.87 -0.26 19.07
CA ASP A 83 35.10 -1.26 19.82
C ASP A 83 33.61 -1.22 19.45
N PHE A 84 33.06 -0.02 19.28
CA PHE A 84 31.71 0.17 18.75
C PHE A 84 31.56 -0.44 17.35
N LEU A 85 32.45 -0.14 16.40
CA LEU A 85 32.37 -0.64 15.03
C LEU A 85 32.44 -2.16 14.98
N LYS A 86 33.29 -2.79 15.81
CA LYS A 86 33.36 -4.25 15.93
C LYS A 86 32.03 -4.86 16.36
N LYS A 87 31.35 -4.25 17.34
CA LYS A 87 30.07 -4.74 17.87
C LYS A 87 28.86 -4.37 17.00
N ALA A 88 28.91 -3.22 16.34
CA ALA A 88 27.80 -2.68 15.53
C ALA A 88 27.87 -3.06 14.05
N ALA A 89 28.92 -3.77 13.59
CA ALA A 89 29.16 -4.08 12.17
C ALA A 89 27.96 -4.72 11.46
N GLY A 90 27.23 -5.64 12.12
CA GLY A 90 26.04 -6.27 11.56
C GLY A 90 24.86 -5.30 11.41
N ILE A 91 24.67 -4.44 12.42
CA ILE A 91 23.55 -3.49 12.48
C ILE A 91 23.75 -2.32 11.52
N LEU A 92 24.99 -1.85 11.36
CA LEU A 92 25.31 -0.75 10.44
C LEU A 92 25.16 -1.16 8.96
N ARG A 93 25.30 -2.45 8.64
CA ARG A 93 25.22 -2.96 7.26
C ARG A 93 23.80 -3.34 6.83
N LYS A 94 23.03 -4.01 7.69
CA LYS A 94 21.69 -4.55 7.34
C LYS A 94 20.65 -4.34 8.45
N GLY A 95 20.99 -3.63 9.51
CA GLY A 95 20.11 -3.48 10.67
C GLY A 95 18.93 -2.55 10.42
N THR A 96 17.76 -2.98 10.87
CA THR A 96 16.55 -2.18 11.01
C THR A 96 16.71 -1.12 12.12
N ARG A 97 15.85 -0.09 12.09
CA ARG A 97 15.81 0.95 13.13
C ARG A 97 15.55 0.36 14.54
N LEU A 98 14.81 -0.73 14.62
CA LEU A 98 14.49 -1.41 15.88
C LEU A 98 15.73 -2.07 16.48
N GLU A 99 16.54 -2.75 15.66
CA GLU A 99 17.80 -3.35 16.09
C GLU A 99 18.80 -2.29 16.57
N GLN A 100 18.82 -1.11 15.92
CA GLN A 100 19.61 0.03 16.39
C GLN A 100 19.16 0.50 17.79
N TYR A 101 17.85 0.54 18.07
CA TYR A 101 17.36 0.89 19.40
C TYR A 101 17.71 -0.16 20.45
N HIS A 102 17.56 -1.45 20.13
CA HIS A 102 17.93 -2.53 21.04
C HIS A 102 19.43 -2.50 21.37
N PHE A 103 20.28 -2.20 20.39
CA PHE A 103 21.72 -2.02 20.61
C PHE A 103 22.00 -0.86 21.56
N ILE A 104 21.30 0.27 21.39
CA ILE A 104 21.44 1.41 22.29
C ILE A 104 21.03 1.00 23.71
N ASP A 105 19.91 0.33 23.88
CA ASP A 105 19.44 -0.12 25.19
C ASP A 105 20.47 -1.05 25.88
N PHE A 106 21.10 -1.96 25.13
CA PHE A 106 22.08 -2.89 25.69
C PHE A 106 23.42 -2.22 26.04
N TYR A 107 23.91 -1.30 25.21
CA TYR A 107 25.27 -0.74 25.33
C TYR A 107 25.32 0.69 25.88
N HIS A 108 24.19 1.27 26.30
CA HIS A 108 24.16 2.67 26.73
C HIS A 108 25.05 2.98 27.94
N GLU A 109 25.24 2.04 28.87
CA GLU A 109 26.12 2.22 30.03
C GLU A 109 27.59 2.30 29.61
N ASN A 110 28.00 1.53 28.60
CA ASN A 110 29.38 1.44 28.14
C ASN A 110 29.81 2.67 27.31
N TYR A 111 28.92 3.19 26.45
CA TYR A 111 29.28 4.28 25.53
C TYR A 111 28.58 5.60 25.79
N GLY A 112 27.45 5.60 26.50
CA GLY A 112 26.57 6.73 26.68
C GLY A 112 25.53 6.88 25.57
N VAL A 113 24.28 7.12 25.95
CA VAL A 113 23.12 7.22 25.03
C VAL A 113 23.34 8.26 23.93
N ARG A 114 23.75 9.49 24.28
CA ARG A 114 23.96 10.57 23.29
C ARG A 114 25.05 10.24 22.29
N TRP A 115 26.09 9.56 22.74
CA TRP A 115 27.20 9.14 21.89
C TRP A 115 26.72 8.11 20.85
N LEU A 116 26.00 7.08 21.29
CA LEU A 116 25.44 6.05 20.39
C LEU A 116 24.43 6.62 19.41
N LEU A 117 23.53 7.50 19.87
CA LEU A 117 22.57 8.19 19.01
C LEU A 117 23.23 8.96 17.88
N SER A 118 24.35 9.65 18.18
CA SER A 118 25.14 10.36 17.17
C SER A 118 25.70 9.40 16.12
N ARG A 119 26.24 8.25 16.53
CA ARG A 119 26.88 7.28 15.61
C ARG A 119 25.87 6.54 14.73
N PHE A 120 24.65 6.32 15.21
CA PHE A 120 23.55 5.77 14.40
C PHE A 120 22.75 6.85 13.64
N ASN A 121 23.14 8.13 13.73
CA ASN A 121 22.41 9.26 13.14
C ASN A 121 20.91 9.28 13.54
N ILE A 122 20.65 9.11 14.84
CA ILE A 122 19.31 9.06 15.43
C ILE A 122 19.07 10.30 16.29
N LYS A 123 17.98 11.02 16.02
CA LYS A 123 17.55 12.12 16.89
C LYS A 123 17.10 11.59 18.25
N PRO A 124 17.49 12.19 19.39
CA PRO A 124 17.07 11.74 20.73
C PRO A 124 15.56 11.56 20.89
N ASN A 125 14.76 12.47 20.30
CA ASN A 125 13.30 12.36 20.31
C ASN A 125 12.77 11.05 19.71
N ALA A 126 13.41 10.52 18.66
CA ALA A 126 13.00 9.28 18.03
C ALA A 126 13.21 8.07 18.96
N TYR A 127 14.36 8.02 19.64
CA TYR A 127 14.70 6.98 20.62
C TYR A 127 13.80 7.04 21.85
N TYR A 128 13.54 8.22 22.41
CA TYR A 128 12.63 8.34 23.56
C TYR A 128 11.17 8.11 23.18
N ASN A 129 10.74 8.41 21.95
CA ASN A 129 9.42 8.03 21.46
C ASN A 129 9.26 6.51 21.36
N TYR A 130 10.32 5.80 20.95
CA TYR A 130 10.38 4.35 20.99
C TYR A 130 10.30 3.83 22.43
N LYS A 131 11.14 4.33 23.34
CA LYS A 131 11.18 3.91 24.75
C LYS A 131 9.87 4.14 25.50
N LYS A 132 9.14 5.21 25.15
CA LYS A 132 7.83 5.55 25.72
C LYS A 132 6.67 4.86 25.00
N HIS A 133 6.94 3.99 24.02
CA HIS A 133 5.92 3.29 23.22
C HIS A 133 4.82 4.21 22.66
N ARG A 134 5.16 5.47 22.31
CA ARG A 134 4.16 6.49 21.90
C ARG A 134 3.41 6.17 20.61
N LYS A 135 3.85 5.14 19.87
CA LYS A 135 3.21 4.63 18.65
C LYS A 135 2.46 3.31 18.86
N ALA A 136 2.36 2.80 20.09
CA ALA A 136 1.69 1.53 20.36
C ALA A 136 0.25 1.53 19.83
N ASP A 137 -0.53 2.57 20.15
CA ASP A 137 -1.91 2.71 19.68
C ASP A 137 -2.00 2.80 18.14
N TYR A 138 -1.05 3.49 17.51
CA TYR A 138 -0.97 3.56 16.06
C TYR A 138 -0.72 2.18 15.43
N TYR A 139 0.21 1.40 15.97
CA TYR A 139 0.50 0.06 15.47
C TYR A 139 -0.67 -0.89 15.72
N LYS A 140 -1.29 -0.82 16.90
CA LYS A 140 -2.49 -1.58 17.22
C LYS A 140 -3.60 -1.31 16.21
N LYS A 141 -3.94 -0.03 15.98
CA LYS A 141 -4.93 0.37 14.98
C LYS A 141 -4.56 -0.05 13.55
N LYS A 142 -3.27 0.00 13.21
CA LYS A 142 -2.79 -0.46 11.91
C LYS A 142 -3.02 -1.96 11.72
N GLU A 143 -2.73 -2.77 12.72
CA GLU A 143 -2.94 -4.23 12.66
C GLU A 143 -4.44 -4.58 12.68
N GLU A 144 -5.28 -3.85 13.43
CA GLU A 144 -6.75 -3.99 13.36
C GLU A 144 -7.26 -3.72 11.94
N ILE A 145 -6.81 -2.64 11.30
CA ILE A 145 -7.18 -2.31 9.91
C ILE A 145 -6.71 -3.40 8.94
N LYS A 146 -5.50 -3.94 9.13
CA LYS A 146 -4.98 -5.02 8.30
C LYS A 146 -5.82 -6.29 8.41
N ALA A 147 -6.23 -6.66 9.62
CA ALA A 147 -7.13 -7.78 9.83
C ALA A 147 -8.47 -7.57 9.09
N THR A 148 -9.03 -6.35 9.13
CA THR A 148 -10.23 -6.02 8.34
C THR A 148 -9.99 -6.10 6.83
N ILE A 149 -8.80 -5.71 6.35
CA ILE A 149 -8.44 -5.85 4.93
C ILE A 149 -8.38 -7.33 4.53
N GLU A 150 -7.80 -8.20 5.36
CA GLU A 150 -7.75 -9.65 5.12
C GLU A 150 -9.16 -10.26 5.12
N GLU A 151 -9.99 -9.91 6.10
CA GLU A 151 -11.39 -10.33 6.19
C GLU A 151 -12.15 -10.01 4.89
N ILE A 152 -12.15 -8.75 4.47
CA ILE A 152 -12.82 -8.30 3.23
C ILE A 152 -12.23 -8.99 2.00
N TYR A 153 -10.92 -9.19 1.97
CA TYR A 153 -10.25 -9.83 0.84
C TYR A 153 -10.72 -11.28 0.69
N HIS A 154 -10.77 -12.05 1.78
CA HIS A 154 -11.22 -13.44 1.76
C HIS A 154 -12.74 -13.58 1.59
N GLU A 155 -13.53 -12.69 2.19
CA GLU A 155 -14.99 -12.60 2.01
C GLU A 155 -15.36 -12.50 0.52
N TYR A 156 -14.59 -11.73 -0.26
CA TYR A 156 -14.82 -11.54 -1.69
C TYR A 156 -13.84 -12.32 -2.58
N ALA A 157 -13.37 -13.47 -2.10
CA ALA A 157 -12.56 -14.44 -2.86
C ALA A 157 -11.31 -13.83 -3.54
N GLY A 158 -10.69 -12.83 -2.92
CA GLY A 158 -9.48 -12.18 -3.41
C GLY A 158 -9.66 -11.26 -4.63
N ARG A 159 -10.90 -10.99 -5.04
CA ARG A 159 -11.24 -10.06 -6.14
C ARG A 159 -10.82 -8.62 -5.85
N PRO A 160 -11.04 -8.05 -4.64
CA PRO A 160 -10.85 -6.62 -4.42
C PRO A 160 -9.38 -6.18 -4.52
N GLY A 161 -9.08 -5.30 -5.49
CA GLY A 161 -7.85 -4.52 -5.49
C GLY A 161 -7.91 -3.31 -4.55
N TYR A 162 -6.80 -2.60 -4.35
CA TYR A 162 -6.70 -1.52 -3.35
C TYR A 162 -7.77 -0.41 -3.49
N ARG A 163 -8.19 -0.09 -4.73
CA ARG A 163 -9.25 0.93 -4.96
C ARG A 163 -10.61 0.45 -4.45
N MET A 164 -10.95 -0.81 -4.72
CA MET A 164 -12.21 -1.42 -4.28
C MET A 164 -12.18 -1.67 -2.77
N MET A 165 -11.05 -2.15 -2.26
CA MET A 165 -10.79 -2.32 -0.82
C MET A 165 -11.02 -1.02 -0.05
N ARG A 166 -10.54 0.12 -0.56
CA ARG A 166 -10.82 1.43 0.05
C ARG A 166 -12.33 1.72 0.17
N ILE A 167 -13.12 1.36 -0.84
CA ILE A 167 -14.59 1.58 -0.79
C ILE A 167 -15.23 0.69 0.28
N PHE A 168 -14.84 -0.59 0.35
CA PHE A 168 -15.33 -1.48 1.39
C PHE A 168 -14.94 -1.03 2.80
N LEU A 169 -13.70 -0.56 2.98
CA LEU A 169 -13.25 0.03 4.24
C LEU A 169 -14.06 1.28 4.61
N ASN A 170 -14.32 2.17 3.65
CA ASN A 170 -15.18 3.34 3.88
C ASN A 170 -16.60 2.92 4.31
N ARG A 171 -17.17 1.87 3.73
CA ARG A 171 -18.48 1.31 4.13
C ARG A 171 -18.46 0.76 5.56
N LYS A 172 -17.32 0.26 6.04
CA LYS A 172 -17.08 -0.10 7.45
C LYS A 172 -16.62 1.10 8.32
N SER A 173 -16.83 2.34 7.88
CA SER A 173 -16.42 3.58 8.57
C SER A 173 -14.91 3.76 8.79
N ILE A 174 -14.07 3.05 8.01
CA ILE A 174 -12.61 3.16 8.03
C ILE A 174 -12.16 3.99 6.83
N SER A 175 -11.90 5.28 7.06
CA SER A 175 -11.44 6.18 5.99
C SER A 175 -9.92 6.16 5.82
N LEU A 176 -9.46 5.71 4.66
CA LEU A 176 -8.04 5.65 4.30
C LEU A 176 -7.80 6.16 2.87
N SER A 177 -6.57 6.63 2.64
CA SER A 177 -6.10 7.01 1.32
C SER A 177 -5.76 5.78 0.46
N ASN A 178 -5.88 5.90 -0.86
CA ASN A 178 -5.48 4.85 -1.81
C ASN A 178 -4.03 4.36 -1.58
N PRO A 179 -3.01 5.25 -1.43
CA PRO A 179 -1.65 4.82 -1.13
C PRO A 179 -1.52 4.04 0.17
N THR A 180 -2.28 4.41 1.22
CA THR A 180 -2.24 3.71 2.51
C THR A 180 -2.81 2.29 2.39
N VAL A 181 -3.98 2.14 1.76
CA VAL A 181 -4.58 0.81 1.53
C VAL A 181 -3.66 -0.05 0.68
N HIS A 182 -3.10 0.52 -0.40
CA HIS A 182 -2.15 -0.21 -1.25
C HIS A 182 -0.89 -0.64 -0.47
N LYS A 183 -0.34 0.23 0.38
CA LYS A 183 0.78 -0.10 1.25
C LYS A 183 0.44 -1.26 2.20
N TYR A 184 -0.72 -1.23 2.84
CA TYR A 184 -1.13 -2.28 3.78
C TYR A 184 -1.37 -3.61 3.07
N MET A 185 -2.02 -3.62 1.91
CA MET A 185 -2.16 -4.83 1.10
C MET A 185 -0.80 -5.41 0.69
N ASN A 186 0.15 -4.55 0.27
CA ASN A 186 1.49 -5.01 -0.09
C ASN A 186 2.26 -5.59 1.11
N GLU A 187 2.13 -4.97 2.30
CA GLU A 187 2.73 -5.51 3.54
C GLU A 187 2.15 -6.88 3.91
N LEU A 188 0.87 -7.13 3.61
CA LEU A 188 0.20 -8.42 3.80
C LEU A 188 0.45 -9.42 2.66
N GLY A 189 1.12 -9.00 1.57
CA GLY A 189 1.30 -9.84 0.39
C GLY A 189 0.03 -10.07 -0.44
N LEU A 190 -1.05 -9.33 -0.18
CA LEU A 190 -2.33 -9.47 -0.87
C LEU A 190 -2.30 -8.79 -2.25
N ARG A 191 -2.77 -9.50 -3.27
CA ARG A 191 -2.89 -9.00 -4.64
C ARG A 191 -4.20 -9.49 -5.24
N SER A 192 -4.93 -8.60 -5.92
CA SER A 192 -6.14 -8.99 -6.63
C SER A 192 -5.83 -10.12 -7.61
N ILE A 193 -6.63 -11.20 -7.55
CA ILE A 193 -6.44 -12.41 -8.38
C ILE A 193 -6.81 -12.19 -9.86
N VAL A 194 -7.40 -11.03 -10.16
CA VAL A 194 -7.85 -10.58 -11.49
C VAL A 194 -6.61 -10.27 -12.36
N VAL A 195 -6.11 -11.22 -13.17
CA VAL A 195 -4.85 -11.13 -13.95
C VAL A 195 -5.07 -11.60 -15.42
N PRO A 196 -4.44 -11.06 -16.52
CA PRO A 196 -3.85 -9.73 -16.83
C PRO A 196 -4.11 -9.17 -18.29
N LYS A 197 -3.44 -8.03 -18.60
CA LYS A 197 -3.20 -7.27 -19.86
C LYS A 197 -3.68 -7.86 -21.22
N LYS A 198 -4.61 -7.13 -21.89
CA LYS A 198 -5.18 -7.48 -23.21
C LYS A 198 -4.14 -7.54 -24.35
N PRO A 199 -4.20 -8.54 -25.27
CA PRO A 199 -3.44 -8.54 -26.52
C PRO A 199 -3.92 -7.43 -27.49
N LYS A 200 -3.05 -7.03 -28.43
CA LYS A 200 -3.38 -6.00 -29.44
C LYS A 200 -4.35 -6.56 -30.50
N TYR A 201 -5.48 -5.88 -30.67
CA TYR A 201 -6.56 -6.21 -31.62
C TYR A 201 -6.14 -6.02 -33.09
N LYS A 202 -6.64 -6.89 -34.00
CA LYS A 202 -6.57 -6.72 -35.47
C LYS A 202 -7.99 -6.72 -36.03
N LYS A 203 -8.27 -5.76 -36.92
CA LYS A 203 -9.59 -5.48 -37.51
C LYS A 203 -9.85 -6.35 -38.73
N GLY A 204 -11.07 -6.86 -38.87
CA GLY A 204 -11.59 -7.50 -40.08
C GLY A 204 -12.86 -6.80 -40.55
N ASP A 205 -13.13 -6.85 -41.85
CA ASP A 205 -14.27 -6.18 -42.49
C ASP A 205 -15.52 -7.07 -42.47
N CYS A 206 -16.69 -6.47 -42.23
CA CYS A 206 -17.99 -7.15 -42.23
C CYS A 206 -18.99 -6.51 -43.20
N TYR A 207 -19.94 -7.34 -43.65
CA TYR A 207 -20.89 -7.12 -44.73
C TYR A 207 -22.29 -6.80 -44.15
N LYS A 208 -22.88 -5.69 -44.61
CA LYS A 208 -24.13 -5.01 -44.19
C LYS A 208 -24.08 -4.13 -42.92
N LYS A 209 -24.69 -2.94 -43.03
CA LYS A 209 -24.57 -1.80 -42.11
C LYS A 209 -25.94 -1.37 -41.59
N PHE A 210 -26.08 -1.24 -40.27
CA PHE A 210 -27.14 -0.47 -39.62
C PHE A 210 -26.52 0.78 -38.97
N ASP A 211 -27.33 1.82 -38.74
CA ASP A 211 -26.82 3.08 -38.19
C ASP A 211 -26.51 2.96 -36.68
N ASN A 212 -25.32 3.43 -36.28
CA ASN A 212 -24.93 3.51 -34.87
C ASN A 212 -25.59 4.74 -34.24
N LEU A 213 -26.58 4.51 -33.38
CA LEU A 213 -27.37 5.56 -32.71
C LEU A 213 -26.70 6.07 -31.43
N LEU A 214 -25.75 5.32 -30.85
CA LEU A 214 -25.09 5.68 -29.59
C LEU A 214 -23.99 6.72 -29.78
N ASN A 215 -23.31 6.75 -30.94
CA ASN A 215 -22.18 7.66 -31.21
C ASN A 215 -21.17 7.74 -30.04
N GLN A 216 -20.94 6.63 -29.33
CA GLN A 216 -20.08 6.50 -28.15
C GLN A 216 -20.50 7.34 -26.92
N ASN A 217 -21.71 7.89 -26.91
CA ASN A 217 -22.30 8.48 -25.72
C ASN A 217 -23.00 7.39 -24.88
N PHE A 218 -22.27 6.83 -23.93
CA PHE A 218 -22.78 5.79 -23.03
C PHE A 218 -23.43 6.34 -21.75
N LYS A 219 -23.62 7.67 -21.66
CA LYS A 219 -24.30 8.27 -20.52
C LYS A 219 -25.79 8.28 -20.80
N VAL A 220 -26.54 7.61 -19.94
CA VAL A 220 -28.00 7.52 -19.99
C VAL A 220 -28.52 8.04 -18.66
N ASP A 221 -29.58 8.84 -18.69
CA ASP A 221 -30.09 9.53 -17.49
C ASP A 221 -31.24 8.79 -16.82
N GLU A 222 -31.87 7.81 -17.48
CA GLU A 222 -32.93 6.97 -16.91
C GLU A 222 -32.64 5.46 -17.12
N PRO A 223 -33.05 4.59 -16.17
CA PRO A 223 -33.01 3.14 -16.36
C PRO A 223 -33.95 2.70 -17.49
N ASN A 224 -33.62 1.57 -18.10
CA ASN A 224 -34.37 0.87 -19.14
C ASN A 224 -34.62 1.72 -20.40
N LYS A 225 -33.73 2.66 -20.71
CA LYS A 225 -33.73 3.44 -21.96
C LYS A 225 -32.85 2.81 -23.03
N ILE A 226 -31.65 2.39 -22.65
CA ILE A 226 -30.71 1.75 -23.56
C ILE A 226 -30.11 0.53 -22.88
N TRP A 227 -30.32 -0.61 -23.50
CA TRP A 227 -29.68 -1.85 -23.14
C TRP A 227 -28.57 -2.17 -24.13
N CYS A 228 -27.48 -2.72 -23.64
CA CYS A 228 -26.42 -3.28 -24.45
C CYS A 228 -26.39 -4.80 -24.30
N THR A 229 -26.15 -5.51 -25.39
CA THR A 229 -26.06 -6.97 -25.39
C THR A 229 -24.88 -7.44 -26.22
N ASP A 230 -24.29 -8.55 -25.80
CA ASP A 230 -23.20 -9.22 -26.50
C ASP A 230 -23.16 -10.69 -26.08
N PHE A 231 -22.31 -11.48 -26.72
CA PHE A 231 -22.03 -12.86 -26.36
C PHE A 231 -20.62 -13.02 -25.82
N THR A 232 -20.47 -13.98 -24.91
CA THR A 232 -19.18 -14.54 -24.54
C THR A 232 -19.27 -16.05 -24.47
N TYR A 233 -18.18 -16.72 -24.13
CA TYR A 233 -18.17 -18.12 -23.80
C TYR A 233 -17.37 -18.38 -22.52
N MET A 234 -17.71 -19.50 -21.89
CA MET A 234 -17.04 -20.14 -20.77
C MET A 234 -16.76 -21.60 -21.14
N TRP A 235 -15.96 -22.28 -20.34
CA TRP A 235 -15.56 -23.66 -20.57
C TRP A 235 -16.09 -24.55 -19.44
N ARG A 236 -16.59 -25.73 -19.81
CA ARG A 236 -16.80 -26.85 -18.89
C ARG A 236 -15.50 -27.61 -18.68
N GLU A 237 -15.46 -28.44 -17.63
CA GLU A 237 -14.30 -29.28 -17.32
C GLU A 237 -13.94 -30.27 -18.43
N ASP A 238 -14.94 -30.75 -19.16
CA ASP A 238 -14.75 -31.61 -20.34
C ASP A 238 -14.25 -30.87 -21.60
N GLY A 239 -14.00 -29.56 -21.48
CA GLY A 239 -13.57 -28.71 -22.59
C GLY A 239 -14.71 -28.26 -23.52
N ALA A 240 -15.97 -28.61 -23.22
CA ALA A 240 -17.10 -28.11 -23.99
C ALA A 240 -17.32 -26.61 -23.74
N LYS A 241 -17.60 -25.86 -24.81
CA LYS A 241 -17.97 -24.45 -24.71
C LYS A 241 -19.41 -24.31 -24.24
N ARG A 242 -19.63 -23.31 -23.39
CA ARG A 242 -20.95 -22.74 -23.11
C ARG A 242 -20.93 -21.26 -23.43
N TYR A 243 -21.87 -20.85 -24.27
CA TYR A 243 -22.04 -19.47 -24.67
C TYR A 243 -22.94 -18.78 -23.66
N ASN A 244 -22.60 -17.55 -23.32
CA ASN A 244 -23.39 -16.70 -22.44
C ASN A 244 -23.85 -15.48 -23.23
N CYS A 245 -25.14 -15.19 -23.19
CA CYS A 245 -25.69 -13.92 -23.63
C CYS A 245 -26.05 -13.10 -22.41
N THR A 246 -25.57 -11.87 -22.33
CA THR A 246 -25.89 -10.96 -21.22
C THR A 246 -26.37 -9.62 -21.78
N ILE A 247 -27.42 -9.09 -21.16
CA ILE A 247 -27.97 -7.76 -21.44
C ILE A 247 -27.68 -6.89 -20.22
N ILE A 248 -27.02 -5.75 -20.43
CA ILE A 248 -26.76 -4.75 -19.40
C ILE A 248 -27.55 -3.47 -19.68
N ASP A 249 -27.96 -2.79 -18.61
CA ASP A 249 -28.49 -1.44 -18.71
C ASP A 249 -27.36 -0.41 -18.67
N LEU A 250 -27.35 0.53 -19.62
CA LEU A 250 -26.32 1.56 -19.68
C LEU A 250 -26.41 2.62 -18.57
N TYR A 251 -27.58 2.80 -17.96
CA TYR A 251 -27.79 3.78 -16.89
C TYR A 251 -26.92 3.49 -15.66
N ASP A 252 -26.99 2.26 -15.16
CA ASP A 252 -26.37 1.81 -13.91
C ASP A 252 -25.36 0.67 -14.08
N ARG A 253 -25.17 0.18 -15.32
CA ARG A 253 -24.29 -0.95 -15.65
C ARG A 253 -24.72 -2.29 -15.05
N SER A 254 -25.96 -2.42 -14.58
CA SER A 254 -26.47 -3.70 -14.09
C SER A 254 -26.75 -4.64 -15.27
N PRO A 255 -26.30 -5.89 -15.22
CA PRO A 255 -26.89 -6.95 -16.02
C PRO A 255 -28.35 -7.13 -15.60
N VAL A 256 -29.25 -6.99 -16.57
CA VAL A 256 -30.70 -7.15 -16.39
C VAL A 256 -31.17 -8.56 -16.80
N ALA A 257 -30.37 -9.26 -17.59
CA ALA A 257 -30.57 -10.66 -17.94
C ALA A 257 -29.25 -11.31 -18.33
N THR A 258 -29.11 -12.61 -18.06
CA THR A 258 -27.99 -13.43 -18.49
C THR A 258 -28.48 -14.85 -18.66
N LEU A 259 -28.12 -15.53 -19.74
CA LEU A 259 -28.46 -16.93 -19.98
C LEU A 259 -27.27 -17.65 -20.62
N ASN A 260 -27.12 -18.93 -20.30
CA ASN A 260 -26.11 -19.80 -20.91
C ASN A 260 -26.74 -20.85 -21.82
N SER A 261 -26.02 -21.24 -22.87
CA SER A 261 -26.41 -22.33 -23.76
C SER A 261 -25.18 -23.05 -24.33
N ASN A 262 -25.38 -24.25 -24.84
CA ASN A 262 -24.38 -24.97 -25.62
C ASN A 262 -24.26 -24.48 -27.07
N ARG A 263 -25.14 -23.56 -27.51
CA ARG A 263 -25.17 -23.00 -28.87
C ARG A 263 -25.19 -21.47 -28.84
N ILE A 264 -24.51 -20.87 -29.81
CA ILE A 264 -24.55 -19.42 -30.07
C ILE A 264 -25.51 -19.12 -31.23
N ASN A 265 -26.79 -19.05 -30.92
CA ASN A 265 -27.87 -18.86 -31.90
C ASN A 265 -28.75 -17.64 -31.56
N ALA A 266 -29.62 -17.27 -32.50
CA ALA A 266 -30.58 -16.19 -32.30
C ALA A 266 -31.62 -16.50 -31.20
N GLU A 267 -31.93 -17.79 -31.01
CA GLU A 267 -32.86 -18.26 -29.96
C GLU A 267 -32.36 -17.88 -28.56
N LEU A 268 -31.09 -18.14 -28.23
CA LEU A 268 -30.51 -17.71 -26.96
C LEU A 268 -30.60 -16.17 -26.77
N ALA A 269 -30.38 -15.40 -27.83
CA ALA A 269 -30.54 -13.93 -27.76
C ALA A 269 -31.99 -13.51 -27.50
N ILE A 270 -32.96 -14.15 -28.18
CA ILE A 270 -34.39 -13.90 -28.01
C ILE A 270 -34.83 -14.27 -26.59
N GLU A 271 -34.42 -15.44 -26.08
CA GLU A 271 -34.73 -15.90 -24.73
C GLU A 271 -34.18 -14.95 -23.67
N THR A 272 -32.93 -14.50 -23.84
CA THR A 272 -32.28 -13.57 -22.90
C THR A 272 -33.01 -12.23 -22.90
N LEU A 273 -33.40 -11.72 -24.07
CA LEU A 273 -34.17 -10.48 -24.19
C LEU A 273 -35.58 -10.62 -23.61
N THR A 274 -36.23 -11.75 -23.86
CA THR A 274 -37.54 -12.07 -23.28
C THR A 274 -37.47 -12.09 -21.75
N TYR A 275 -36.44 -12.72 -21.20
CA TYR A 275 -36.20 -12.71 -19.75
C TYR A 275 -36.01 -11.29 -19.23
N ALA A 276 -35.20 -10.46 -19.89
CA ALA A 276 -34.99 -9.06 -19.48
C ALA A 276 -36.30 -8.25 -19.48
N LEU A 277 -37.11 -8.38 -20.53
CA LEU A 277 -38.39 -7.68 -20.67
C LEU A 277 -39.40 -8.11 -19.59
N ASN A 278 -39.44 -9.39 -19.25
CA ASN A 278 -40.38 -9.91 -18.26
C ASN A 278 -40.04 -9.46 -16.83
N HIS A 279 -38.77 -9.17 -16.53
CA HIS A 279 -38.31 -8.82 -15.19
C HIS A 279 -38.03 -7.33 -15.00
N ASN A 280 -38.22 -6.49 -16.03
CA ASN A 280 -37.96 -5.06 -15.97
C ASN A 280 -39.14 -4.26 -16.53
N THR A 281 -39.51 -3.18 -15.85
CA THR A 281 -40.50 -2.24 -16.38
C THR A 281 -39.87 -1.38 -17.47
N VAL A 282 -40.13 -1.73 -18.72
CA VAL A 282 -39.60 -1.03 -19.90
C VAL A 282 -40.66 -0.07 -20.45
N LYS A 283 -40.27 1.20 -20.65
CA LYS A 283 -41.11 2.20 -21.33
C LYS A 283 -40.98 2.05 -22.85
N LYS A 284 -41.96 2.52 -23.61
CA LYS A 284 -41.86 2.58 -25.09
C LYS A 284 -40.58 3.32 -25.50
N GLY A 285 -39.93 2.81 -26.56
CA GLY A 285 -38.69 3.40 -27.10
C GLY A 285 -37.40 2.88 -26.47
N LEU A 286 -37.41 1.66 -25.93
CA LEU A 286 -36.17 0.96 -25.55
C LEU A 286 -35.27 0.80 -26.77
N ILE A 287 -34.01 1.17 -26.62
CA ILE A 287 -32.96 0.89 -27.59
C ILE A 287 -32.18 -0.34 -27.13
N LEU A 288 -32.06 -1.34 -27.98
CA LEU A 288 -31.16 -2.47 -27.76
C LEU A 288 -29.95 -2.32 -28.68
N HIS A 289 -28.78 -2.09 -28.09
CA HIS A 289 -27.52 -1.94 -28.80
C HIS A 289 -26.71 -3.24 -28.76
N SER A 290 -26.29 -3.73 -29.92
CA SER A 290 -25.47 -4.94 -30.05
C SER A 290 -24.28 -4.73 -30.99
N ASP A 291 -23.41 -5.73 -31.07
CA ASP A 291 -22.49 -5.84 -32.20
C ASP A 291 -23.22 -6.28 -33.48
N GLN A 292 -22.47 -6.46 -34.58
CA GLN A 292 -23.00 -6.96 -35.86
C GLN A 292 -22.94 -8.51 -35.96
N GLY A 293 -22.99 -9.21 -34.83
CA GLY A 293 -23.03 -10.67 -34.80
C GLY A 293 -24.24 -11.23 -35.56
N SER A 294 -24.06 -12.37 -36.23
CA SER A 294 -25.09 -12.98 -37.08
C SER A 294 -26.38 -13.32 -36.32
N GLN A 295 -26.28 -13.54 -35.01
CA GLN A 295 -27.38 -13.79 -34.09
C GLN A 295 -28.30 -12.56 -33.98
N PHE A 296 -27.72 -11.37 -33.78
CA PHE A 296 -28.46 -10.11 -33.61
C PHE A 296 -28.96 -9.53 -34.94
N THR A 297 -28.30 -9.87 -36.07
CA THR A 297 -28.75 -9.48 -37.41
C THR A 297 -29.73 -10.47 -38.04
N SER A 298 -30.05 -11.58 -37.36
CA SER A 298 -30.90 -12.62 -37.91
C SER A 298 -32.34 -12.13 -38.13
N ARG A 299 -33.05 -12.74 -39.10
CA ARG A 299 -34.46 -12.42 -39.36
C ARG A 299 -35.32 -12.65 -38.11
N ALA A 300 -35.14 -13.79 -37.44
CA ALA A 300 -35.89 -14.12 -36.23
C ALA A 300 -35.71 -13.07 -35.12
N PHE A 301 -34.48 -12.63 -34.86
CA PHE A 301 -34.19 -11.64 -33.83
C PHE A 301 -34.72 -10.23 -34.20
N THR A 302 -34.57 -9.84 -35.45
CA THR A 302 -35.05 -8.53 -35.95
C THR A 302 -36.58 -8.44 -35.96
N GLU A 303 -37.27 -9.51 -36.38
CA GLU A 303 -38.73 -9.62 -36.29
C GLU A 303 -39.20 -9.59 -34.84
N PHE A 304 -38.53 -10.31 -33.93
CA PHE A 304 -38.84 -10.28 -32.49
C PHE A 304 -38.70 -8.86 -31.90
N CYS A 305 -37.61 -8.16 -32.18
CA CYS A 305 -37.41 -6.78 -31.70
C CYS A 305 -38.51 -5.83 -32.22
N SER A 306 -38.88 -5.97 -33.49
CA SER A 306 -39.96 -5.18 -34.11
C SER A 306 -41.30 -5.43 -33.41
N LEU A 307 -41.65 -6.70 -33.15
CA LEU A 307 -42.87 -7.08 -32.42
C LEU A 307 -42.92 -6.51 -31.00
N GLN A 308 -41.77 -6.43 -30.32
CA GLN A 308 -41.66 -5.86 -28.97
C GLN A 308 -41.48 -4.33 -28.95
N ASN A 309 -41.56 -3.66 -30.10
CA ASN A 309 -41.33 -2.21 -30.25
C ASN A 309 -39.95 -1.75 -29.73
N ILE A 310 -38.93 -2.58 -29.93
CA ILE A 310 -37.55 -2.31 -29.53
C ILE A 310 -36.79 -1.75 -30.73
N THR A 311 -36.13 -0.61 -30.54
CA THR A 311 -35.27 -0.02 -31.58
C THR A 311 -33.90 -0.67 -31.51
N GLN A 312 -33.54 -1.42 -32.55
CA GLN A 312 -32.20 -2.00 -32.63
C GLN A 312 -31.18 -0.93 -33.02
N SER A 313 -30.04 -0.93 -32.34
CA SER A 313 -28.86 -0.17 -32.70
C SER A 313 -27.67 -1.11 -32.79
N MET A 314 -26.75 -0.89 -33.72
CA MET A 314 -25.57 -1.76 -33.85
C MET A 314 -24.29 -0.95 -33.94
N SER A 315 -23.22 -1.47 -33.34
CA SER A 315 -21.86 -0.94 -33.51
C SER A 315 -21.44 -0.89 -34.98
N LYS A 316 -20.55 0.03 -35.35
CA LYS A 316 -19.95 0.02 -36.69
C LYS A 316 -18.95 -1.13 -36.81
N ALA A 317 -18.93 -1.74 -37.99
CA ALA A 317 -17.92 -2.73 -38.39
C ALA A 317 -16.50 -2.31 -37.99
N GLY A 318 -15.87 -3.12 -37.13
CA GLY A 318 -14.53 -2.91 -36.61
C GLY A 318 -14.32 -1.60 -35.84
N CYS A 319 -15.36 -1.12 -35.17
CA CYS A 319 -15.27 -0.08 -34.15
C CYS A 319 -15.60 -0.67 -32.76
N PRO A 320 -14.67 -1.40 -32.11
CA PRO A 320 -14.90 -2.04 -30.80
C PRO A 320 -15.35 -1.04 -29.72
N TYR A 321 -14.96 0.23 -29.85
CA TYR A 321 -15.35 1.31 -28.95
C TYR A 321 -16.86 1.55 -28.88
N ASP A 322 -17.62 1.18 -29.91
CA ASP A 322 -19.06 1.38 -29.96
C ASP A 322 -19.80 0.45 -28.99
N ASN A 323 -19.21 -0.70 -28.61
CA ASN A 323 -19.75 -1.62 -27.59
C ASN A 323 -18.87 -1.69 -26.32
N ALA A 324 -18.11 -0.62 -26.04
CA ALA A 324 -17.18 -0.55 -24.92
C ALA A 324 -17.79 -0.94 -23.53
N PRO A 325 -19.06 -0.61 -23.21
CA PRO A 325 -19.69 -1.08 -21.98
C PRO A 325 -19.73 -2.61 -21.84
N MET A 326 -20.09 -3.33 -22.90
CA MET A 326 -20.09 -4.80 -22.88
C MET A 326 -18.68 -5.37 -22.81
N GLU A 327 -17.72 -4.80 -23.54
CA GLU A 327 -16.33 -5.23 -23.44
C GLU A 327 -15.77 -5.07 -22.02
N SER A 328 -16.14 -3.98 -21.34
CA SER A 328 -15.77 -3.72 -19.96
C SER A 328 -16.44 -4.70 -19.00
N PHE A 329 -17.73 -4.97 -19.22
CA PHE A 329 -18.49 -5.96 -18.46
C PHE A 329 -17.86 -7.35 -18.60
N TYR A 330 -17.71 -7.87 -19.82
CA TYR A 330 -17.17 -9.21 -20.03
C TYR A 330 -15.69 -9.35 -19.66
N GLY A 331 -14.91 -8.28 -19.80
CA GLY A 331 -13.55 -8.24 -19.27
C GLY A 331 -13.54 -8.43 -17.75
N THR A 332 -14.48 -7.80 -17.04
CA THR A 332 -14.66 -7.96 -15.60
C THR A 332 -15.20 -9.34 -15.25
N PHE A 333 -16.28 -9.79 -15.90
CA PHE A 333 -16.91 -11.08 -15.66
C PHE A 333 -15.92 -12.24 -15.82
N LYS A 334 -15.10 -12.22 -16.88
CA LYS A 334 -14.07 -13.26 -17.05
C LYS A 334 -13.01 -13.21 -15.97
N ALA A 335 -12.52 -12.01 -15.65
CA ALA A 335 -11.38 -11.86 -14.76
C ALA A 335 -11.75 -12.00 -13.27
N ASP A 336 -12.98 -11.67 -12.86
CA ASP A 336 -13.46 -11.81 -11.48
C ASP A 336 -14.10 -13.20 -11.23
N PHE A 337 -14.62 -13.85 -12.28
CA PHE A 337 -15.43 -15.07 -12.18
C PHE A 337 -14.99 -16.16 -13.16
N ALA A 338 -15.23 -16.03 -14.47
CA ALA A 338 -15.18 -17.18 -15.37
C ALA A 338 -13.80 -17.86 -15.47
N ASN A 339 -12.70 -17.11 -15.31
CA ASN A 339 -11.34 -17.66 -15.36
C ASN A 339 -10.93 -18.39 -14.07
N HIS A 340 -11.72 -18.28 -13.01
CA HIS A 340 -11.45 -18.84 -11.69
C HIS A 340 -12.40 -20.00 -11.32
N HIS A 341 -13.27 -20.39 -12.24
CA HIS A 341 -14.24 -21.46 -12.03
C HIS A 341 -14.11 -22.51 -13.14
N SER A 342 -14.31 -23.76 -12.74
CA SER A 342 -14.56 -24.89 -13.63
C SER A 342 -15.91 -25.48 -13.27
N PHE A 343 -16.64 -25.98 -14.26
CA PHE A 343 -18.00 -26.46 -14.08
C PHE A 343 -18.16 -27.87 -14.63
N GLU A 344 -18.64 -28.77 -13.78
CA GLU A 344 -18.97 -30.15 -14.15
C GLU A 344 -20.28 -30.22 -14.93
N THR A 345 -21.30 -29.43 -14.57
CA THR A 345 -22.63 -29.47 -15.17
C THR A 345 -23.10 -28.11 -15.67
N ASP A 346 -24.11 -28.11 -16.54
CA ASP A 346 -24.72 -26.88 -17.05
C ASP A 346 -25.50 -26.17 -15.93
N GLU A 347 -26.12 -26.93 -15.03
CA GLU A 347 -26.83 -26.45 -13.86
C GLU A 347 -25.88 -25.70 -12.90
N ALA A 348 -24.72 -26.28 -12.57
CA ALA A 348 -23.72 -25.65 -11.71
C ALA A 348 -23.16 -24.36 -12.33
N LEU A 349 -22.92 -24.36 -13.65
CA LEU A 349 -22.50 -23.18 -14.39
C LEU A 349 -23.57 -22.07 -14.33
N ASN A 350 -24.84 -22.42 -14.52
CA ASN A 350 -25.95 -21.48 -14.47
C ASN A 350 -26.10 -20.86 -13.09
N GLU A 351 -26.13 -21.69 -12.03
CA GLU A 351 -26.26 -21.23 -10.65
C GLU A 351 -25.13 -20.27 -10.26
N ALA A 352 -23.88 -20.67 -10.54
CA ALA A 352 -22.72 -19.83 -10.23
C ALA A 352 -22.70 -18.53 -11.05
N THR A 353 -23.15 -18.57 -12.31
CA THR A 353 -23.27 -17.37 -13.15
C THR A 353 -24.31 -16.41 -12.57
N TYR A 354 -25.46 -16.92 -12.13
CA TYR A 354 -26.53 -16.12 -11.54
C TYR A 354 -26.12 -15.55 -10.18
N ASP A 355 -25.47 -16.34 -9.33
CA ASP A 355 -24.92 -15.84 -8.07
C ASP A 355 -23.92 -14.71 -8.31
N TYR A 356 -22.95 -14.92 -9.22
CA TYR A 356 -21.98 -13.87 -9.53
C TYR A 356 -22.65 -12.60 -10.09
N ILE A 357 -23.57 -12.73 -11.05
CA ILE A 357 -24.15 -11.57 -11.73
C ILE A 357 -25.17 -10.85 -10.83
N PHE A 358 -26.15 -11.57 -10.31
CA PHE A 358 -27.28 -10.96 -9.62
C PHE A 358 -27.03 -10.74 -8.14
N VAL A 359 -26.17 -11.52 -7.47
CA VAL A 359 -25.83 -11.30 -6.07
C VAL A 359 -24.59 -10.43 -5.97
N TYR A 360 -23.46 -10.88 -6.50
CA TYR A 360 -22.20 -10.17 -6.30
C TYR A 360 -22.07 -8.89 -7.16
N TYR A 361 -22.20 -9.00 -8.48
CA TYR A 361 -21.92 -7.89 -9.40
C TYR A 361 -22.92 -6.73 -9.20
N ASN A 362 -24.21 -7.04 -9.11
CA ASN A 362 -25.25 -6.03 -8.97
C ASN A 362 -25.34 -5.42 -7.56
N HIS A 363 -25.21 -6.22 -6.49
CA HIS A 363 -25.50 -5.74 -5.13
C HIS A 363 -24.26 -5.47 -4.28
N VAL A 364 -23.12 -6.09 -4.57
CA VAL A 364 -21.91 -5.98 -3.72
C VAL A 364 -20.83 -5.14 -4.39
N ARG A 365 -20.53 -5.41 -5.66
CA ARG A 365 -19.38 -4.86 -6.39
C ARG A 365 -19.50 -3.35 -6.63
N PRO A 366 -18.58 -2.53 -6.10
CA PRO A 366 -18.53 -1.09 -6.42
C PRO A 366 -18.22 -0.85 -7.90
N HIS A 367 -18.93 0.08 -8.53
CA HIS A 367 -18.74 0.40 -9.95
C HIS A 367 -18.25 1.83 -10.16
N SER A 368 -17.07 2.01 -10.79
CA SER A 368 -16.45 3.33 -10.93
C SER A 368 -17.26 4.32 -11.80
N SER A 369 -17.99 3.84 -12.82
CA SER A 369 -18.88 4.72 -13.60
C SER A 369 -20.03 5.29 -12.79
N ASN A 370 -20.37 4.65 -11.67
CA ASN A 370 -21.47 5.05 -10.80
C ASN A 370 -20.97 5.79 -9.56
N GLY A 371 -19.74 6.32 -9.59
CA GLY A 371 -19.13 6.94 -8.41
C GLY A 371 -18.86 5.95 -7.28
N TYR A 372 -18.62 4.68 -7.61
CA TYR A 372 -18.44 3.55 -6.68
C TYR A 372 -19.69 3.08 -5.93
N LEU A 373 -20.88 3.56 -6.31
CA LEU A 373 -22.11 2.85 -6.00
C LEU A 373 -22.15 1.51 -6.73
N THR A 374 -22.82 0.51 -6.16
CA THR A 374 -23.16 -0.71 -6.88
C THR A 374 -24.19 -0.41 -7.97
N PRO A 375 -24.31 -1.26 -9.02
CA PRO A 375 -25.37 -1.10 -10.00
C PRO A 375 -26.76 -1.00 -9.37
N PHE A 376 -27.04 -1.82 -8.35
CA PHE A 376 -28.30 -1.76 -7.61
C PHE A 376 -28.50 -0.43 -6.87
N GLU A 377 -27.49 0.05 -6.12
CA GLU A 377 -27.56 1.33 -5.42
C GLU A 377 -27.81 2.49 -6.41
N LYS A 378 -27.16 2.47 -7.58
CA LYS A 378 -27.37 3.48 -8.63
C LYS A 378 -28.78 3.41 -9.22
N ARG A 379 -29.30 2.20 -9.49
CA ARG A 379 -30.69 2.01 -9.95
C ARG A 379 -31.68 2.58 -8.94
N PHE A 380 -31.52 2.24 -7.66
CA PHE A 380 -32.44 2.65 -6.59
C PHE A 380 -32.36 4.15 -6.25
N SER A 381 -31.26 4.82 -6.60
CA SER A 381 -31.13 6.28 -6.48
C SER A 381 -31.97 7.05 -7.50
N TYR A 382 -32.44 6.39 -8.57
CA TYR A 382 -33.35 6.97 -9.55
C TYR A 382 -34.77 6.94 -8.97
N ARG A 383 -35.25 8.08 -8.48
CA ARG A 383 -36.62 8.28 -8.00
C ARG A 383 -37.35 9.24 -8.91
#